data_AF-A0AA38P4B3-F1
#
_entry.id   AF-A0AA38P4B3-F1
#
_cell.length_a   1.000
_cell.length_b   1.000
_cell.length_c   1.000
_cell.angle_alpha   90.00
_cell.angle_beta   90.00
_cell.angle_gamma   90.00
#
_symmetry.space_group_name_H-M   'P 1'
#
loop_
_entity.id
_entity.type
_entity.pdbx_description
1 polymer ?
#
loop_
_entity_poly.entity_id
_entity_poly.type
_entity_poly.pdbx_seq_one_letter_code
_entity_poly.pdbx_strand_id
1 'polypeptide(L)'
;VSKSRLDDFLNGNQNSGPGLHCTYLDTSGQSIDDFMASEWNQMFILNLAQECQDIVSEHKDRERFASMEWVDVARDRVYRILLDISNALPKPGETKKQAL
;
A
#
# COMPACT_ATOMS: atom_id res chain seq x y z
N VAL A 1 0.85 -13.40 0.15
CA VAL A 1 -0.50 -14.03 0.14
C VAL A 1 -0.47 -15.32 -0.62
N SER A 2 -1.19 -16.35 -0.18
CA SER A 2 -1.49 -17.47 -1.09
C SER A 2 -2.22 -16.85 -2.27
N LYS A 3 -1.77 -17.04 -3.51
CA LYS A 3 -2.40 -16.48 -4.74
C LYS A 3 -3.93 -16.36 -4.64
N SER A 4 -4.56 -17.38 -4.05
CA SER A 4 -5.99 -17.40 -3.71
C SER A 4 -6.59 -16.13 -3.08
N ARG A 5 -5.97 -15.44 -2.10
CA ARG A 5 -6.64 -14.26 -1.49
C ARG A 5 -6.61 -13.04 -2.40
N LEU A 6 -5.53 -12.85 -3.14
CA LEU A 6 -5.46 -11.80 -4.15
C LEU A 6 -6.46 -12.13 -5.25
N ASP A 7 -6.47 -13.38 -5.72
CA ASP A 7 -7.44 -13.84 -6.72
C ASP A 7 -8.90 -13.67 -6.24
N ASP A 8 -9.22 -14.02 -4.99
CA ASP A 8 -10.55 -13.84 -4.41
C ASP A 8 -10.95 -12.36 -4.34
N PHE A 9 -10.01 -11.48 -3.97
CA PHE A 9 -10.23 -10.04 -3.93
C PHE A 9 -10.49 -9.47 -5.33
N LEU A 10 -9.65 -9.83 -6.30
CA LEU A 10 -9.80 -9.44 -7.72
C LEU A 10 -11.11 -9.97 -8.33
N ASN A 11 -11.61 -11.12 -7.84
CA ASN A 11 -12.90 -11.69 -8.22
C ASN A 11 -14.10 -11.12 -7.43
N GLY A 12 -13.90 -10.07 -6.64
CA GLY A 12 -14.96 -9.29 -6.00
C GLY A 12 -15.27 -9.65 -4.54
N ASN A 13 -14.54 -10.59 -3.92
CA ASN A 13 -14.68 -10.84 -2.49
C ASN A 13 -13.90 -9.78 -1.68
N GLN A 14 -14.57 -8.68 -1.35
CA GLN A 14 -13.98 -7.55 -0.62
C GLN A 14 -13.42 -7.95 0.77
N ASN A 15 -13.98 -8.98 1.42
CA ASN A 15 -13.46 -9.49 2.70
C ASN A 15 -12.08 -10.16 2.57
N SER A 16 -11.67 -10.52 1.35
CA SER A 16 -10.34 -11.08 1.09
C SER A 16 -9.27 -10.00 0.92
N GLY A 17 -9.64 -8.72 0.85
CA GLY A 17 -8.75 -7.59 0.67
C GLY A 17 -7.69 -7.42 1.77
N PRO A 18 -6.78 -6.45 1.61
CA PRO A 18 -5.71 -6.21 2.57
C PRO A 18 -6.25 -5.71 3.91
N GLY A 19 -5.94 -6.42 5.00
CA GLY A 19 -6.01 -5.83 6.34
C GLY A 19 -4.82 -4.90 6.59
N LEU A 20 -4.73 -4.31 7.78
CA LEU A 20 -3.57 -3.50 8.19
C LEU A 20 -2.47 -4.34 8.83
N HIS A 21 -2.86 -5.25 9.71
CA HIS A 21 -1.92 -6.10 10.44
C HIS A 21 -1.48 -7.30 9.59
N CYS A 22 -0.18 -7.62 9.60
CA CYS A 22 0.42 -8.71 8.83
C CYS A 22 0.06 -8.72 7.33
N THR A 23 -0.22 -7.54 6.77
CA THR A 23 -0.41 -7.36 5.33
C THR A 23 0.94 -7.19 4.62
N TYR A 24 0.94 -7.42 3.32
CA TYR A 24 2.07 -7.23 2.44
C TYR A 24 1.63 -6.31 1.30
N LEU A 25 2.59 -5.56 0.75
CA LEU A 25 2.39 -4.78 -0.46
C LEU A 25 2.54 -5.69 -1.67
N ASP A 26 1.67 -5.50 -2.66
CA ASP A 26 1.82 -6.13 -3.97
C ASP A 26 3.00 -5.48 -4.72
N THR A 27 3.96 -6.31 -5.09
CA THR A 27 5.22 -5.92 -5.75
C THR A 27 5.43 -6.70 -7.04
N SER A 28 4.34 -7.20 -7.64
CA SER A 28 4.37 -8.00 -8.87
C SER A 28 4.68 -7.19 -10.15
N GLY A 29 4.52 -5.86 -10.10
CA GLY A 29 4.88 -4.93 -11.17
C GLY A 29 6.39 -4.76 -11.42
N GLN A 30 6.77 -3.92 -12.38
CA GLN A 30 8.17 -3.63 -12.71
C GLN A 30 8.56 -2.18 -12.41
N SER A 31 7.59 -1.30 -12.18
CA SER A 31 7.77 0.10 -11.90
C SER A 31 6.96 0.55 -10.69
N ILE A 32 7.29 1.73 -10.17
CA ILE A 32 6.48 2.37 -9.12
C ILE A 32 5.04 2.62 -9.59
N ASP A 33 4.86 2.96 -10.86
CA ASP A 33 3.53 3.19 -11.44
C ASP A 33 2.70 1.90 -11.42
N ASP A 34 3.31 0.75 -11.76
CA ASP A 34 2.64 -0.56 -11.66
C ASP A 34 2.26 -0.88 -10.21
N PHE A 35 3.16 -0.62 -9.26
CA PHE A 35 2.90 -0.87 -7.85
C PHE A 35 1.77 0.00 -7.31
N MET A 36 1.75 1.29 -7.67
CA MET A 36 0.70 2.21 -7.24
C MET A 36 -0.64 1.97 -7.95
N ALA A 37 -0.61 1.38 -9.15
CA ALA A 37 -1.80 0.98 -9.89
C ALA A 37 -2.42 -0.34 -9.38
N SER A 38 -1.70 -1.15 -8.61
CA SER A 38 -2.24 -2.39 -8.04
C SER A 38 -3.49 -2.13 -7.19
N GLU A 39 -4.60 -2.80 -7.52
CA GLU A 39 -5.86 -2.71 -6.76
C GLU A 39 -5.67 -3.09 -5.29
N TRP A 40 -4.79 -4.05 -5.01
CA TRP A 40 -4.44 -4.46 -3.66
C TRP A 40 -3.77 -3.31 -2.88
N ASN A 41 -2.78 -2.65 -3.48
CA ASN A 41 -2.09 -1.53 -2.83
C ASN A 41 -3.01 -0.31 -2.68
N GLN A 42 -3.87 -0.04 -3.67
CA GLN A 42 -4.88 1.01 -3.57
C GLN A 42 -5.84 0.76 -2.39
N MET A 43 -6.34 -0.46 -2.24
CA MET A 43 -7.22 -0.81 -1.12
C MET A 43 -6.50 -0.72 0.23
N PHE A 44 -5.22 -1.12 0.28
CA PHE A 44 -4.42 -0.96 1.50
C PHE A 44 -4.25 0.50 1.90
N ILE A 45 -4.00 1.40 0.93
CA ILE A 45 -3.90 2.85 1.17
C ILE A 45 -5.21 3.39 1.76
N LEU A 46 -6.36 2.99 1.21
CA LEU A 46 -7.67 3.40 1.73
C LEU A 46 -7.91 2.90 3.16
N ASN A 47 -7.63 1.63 3.42
CA ASN A 47 -7.77 1.06 4.76
C ASN A 47 -6.84 1.74 5.78
N LEU A 48 -5.62 2.09 5.37
CA LEU A 48 -4.68 2.80 6.22
C LEU A 48 -5.14 4.23 6.51
N ALA A 49 -5.65 4.92 5.50
CA ALA A 49 -6.22 6.25 5.65
C ALA A 49 -7.42 6.26 6.61
N GLN A 50 -8.32 5.28 6.46
CA GLN A 50 -9.49 5.12 7.33
C GLN A 50 -9.06 4.90 8.79
N GLU A 51 -8.11 4.01 9.04
CA GLU A 51 -7.61 3.77 10.40
C GLU A 51 -6.94 5.02 11.00
N CYS A 52 -6.16 5.76 10.21
CA CYS A 52 -5.61 7.04 10.68
C CYS A 52 -6.71 8.03 11.06
N GLN A 53 -7.76 8.11 10.25
CA GLN A 53 -8.93 8.95 10.53
C GLN A 53 -9.65 8.50 11.82
N ASP A 54 -9.84 7.21 12.00
CA ASP A 54 -10.51 6.63 13.17
C ASP A 54 -9.71 6.92 14.45
N ILE A 55 -8.39 6.69 14.43
CA ILE A 55 -7.49 7.01 15.55
C ILE A 55 -7.57 8.50 15.92
N VAL A 56 -7.56 9.38 14.92
CA VAL A 56 -7.64 10.83 15.15
C VAL A 56 -9.00 11.25 15.67
N SER A 57 -10.09 10.61 15.22
CA SER A 57 -11.44 10.93 15.65
C SER A 57 -11.66 10.72 17.15
N GLU A 58 -10.93 9.76 17.73
CA GLU A 58 -10.92 9.41 19.16
C GLU A 58 -9.89 10.22 19.96
N HIS A 59 -9.00 10.96 19.28
CA HIS A 59 -7.95 11.73 19.93
C HIS A 59 -8.49 13.03 20.57
N LYS A 60 -7.95 13.39 21.74
CA LYS A 60 -8.37 14.60 22.49
C LYS A 60 -8.21 15.89 21.70
N ASP A 61 -7.15 15.97 20.90
CA ASP A 61 -6.81 17.14 20.06
C ASP A 61 -7.17 16.93 18.58
N ARG A 62 -8.27 16.23 18.28
CA ARG A 62 -8.69 15.92 16.90
C ARG A 62 -8.75 17.13 15.96
N GLU A 63 -9.09 18.31 16.50
CA GLU A 63 -9.16 19.57 15.74
C GLU A 63 -7.83 19.95 15.09
N ARG A 64 -6.69 19.57 15.70
CA ARG A 64 -5.36 19.79 15.12
C ARG A 64 -5.16 19.07 13.78
N PHE A 65 -5.90 17.99 13.57
CA PHE A 65 -5.74 17.08 12.45
C PHE A 65 -6.97 17.06 11.52
N ALA A 66 -7.98 17.89 11.79
CA ALA A 66 -9.27 17.86 11.09
C ALA A 66 -9.18 18.20 9.59
N SER A 67 -8.14 18.92 9.18
CA SER A 67 -7.89 19.29 7.77
C SER A 67 -6.90 18.37 7.05
N MET A 68 -6.51 17.24 7.65
CA MET A 68 -5.62 16.29 7.00
C MET A 68 -6.35 15.45 5.96
N GLU A 69 -5.83 15.45 4.74
CA GLU A 69 -6.22 14.52 3.68
C GLU A 69 -5.54 13.17 3.92
N TRP A 70 -6.14 12.32 4.75
CA TRP A 70 -5.55 11.05 5.20
C TRP A 70 -5.21 10.09 4.07
N VAL A 71 -6.00 10.11 2.99
CA VAL A 71 -5.71 9.32 1.79
C VAL A 71 -4.40 9.74 1.15
N ASP A 72 -4.15 11.05 1.02
CA ASP A 72 -2.90 11.56 0.46
C ASP A 72 -1.71 11.28 1.37
N VAL A 73 -1.90 11.40 2.69
CA VAL A 73 -0.87 11.02 3.67
C VAL A 73 -0.53 9.54 3.55
N ALA A 74 -1.52 8.66 3.55
CA ALA A 74 -1.31 7.22 3.41
C ALA A 74 -0.67 6.88 2.06
N ARG A 75 -1.11 7.53 0.98
CA ARG A 75 -0.56 7.37 -0.37
C ARG A 75 0.90 7.76 -0.45
N ASP A 76 1.30 8.92 0.10
CA ASP A 76 2.71 9.35 0.13
C ASP A 76 3.58 8.34 0.89
N ARG A 77 3.09 7.82 2.03
CA ARG A 77 3.83 6.81 2.81
C ARG A 77 4.03 5.51 2.06
N VAL A 78 2.96 4.96 1.47
CA VAL A 78 3.03 3.72 0.69
C VAL A 78 3.88 3.91 -0.57
N TYR A 79 3.74 5.05 -1.25
CA TYR A 79 4.56 5.41 -2.41
C TYR A 79 6.05 5.37 -2.10
N ARG A 80 6.49 5.98 -1.00
CA ARG A 80 7.91 5.99 -0.61
C ARG A 80 8.46 4.58 -0.41
N ILE A 81 7.70 3.72 0.29
CA ILE A 81 8.10 2.32 0.52
C ILE A 81 8.21 1.57 -0.82
N LEU A 82 7.21 1.71 -1.69
CA LEU A 82 7.21 1.06 -3.00
C LEU A 82 8.31 1.61 -3.93
N LEU A 83 8.64 2.89 -3.82
CA LEU A 83 9.73 3.51 -4.56
C LEU A 83 11.08 2.94 -4.13
N ASP A 84 11.29 2.76 -2.82
CA ASP A 84 12.49 2.10 -2.30
C ASP A 84 12.61 0.66 -2.81
N ILE A 85 11.49 -0.08 -2.82
CA ILE A 85 11.44 -1.44 -3.39
C ILE A 85 11.77 -1.42 -4.90
N SER A 86 11.16 -0.50 -5.66
CA SER A 86 11.39 -0.36 -7.10
C SER A 86 12.86 -0.04 -7.40
N ASN A 87 13.48 0.83 -6.62
CA ASN A 87 14.90 1.18 -6.76
C ASN A 87 15.85 0.04 -6.40
N ALA A 88 15.42 -0.89 -5.55
CA ALA A 88 16.18 -2.09 -5.19
C ALA A 88 15.99 -3.25 -6.19
N LEU A 89 15.04 -3.15 -7.13
CA LEU A 89 14.91 -4.15 -8.20
C LEU A 89 16.07 -4.04 -9.18
N PRO A 90 16.55 -5.16 -9.76
CA PRO A 90 17.57 -5.12 -10.78
C PRO A 90 17.11 -4.31 -11.99
N LYS A 91 17.96 -3.39 -12.45
CA LYS A 91 17.70 -2.63 -13.66
C LYS A 91 17.82 -3.54 -14.90
N PRO A 92 17.29 -3.12 -16.06
CA PRO A 92 17.46 -3.88 -17.30
C PRO A 92 18.94 -4.19 -17.57
N GLY A 93 19.29 -5.48 -17.59
CA GLY A 93 20.66 -5.97 -17.76
C GLY A 93 21.39 -6.34 -16.47
N GLU A 94 20.83 -6.04 -15.30
CA GLU A 94 21.37 -6.45 -14.00
C GLU A 94 20.76 -7.77 -13.52
N THR A 95 21.57 -8.60 -12.87
CA THR A 95 21.08 -9.79 -12.17
C THR A 95 20.71 -9.44 -10.73
N LYS A 96 19.85 -10.25 -10.09
CA LYS A 96 19.48 -10.08 -8.66
C LYS A 96 20.67 -10.01 -7.69
N LYS A 97 21.83 -10.54 -8.06
CA LYS A 97 23.07 -10.46 -7.25
C LYS A 97 23.83 -9.14 -7.39
N GLN A 98 23.52 -8.34 -8.40
CA GLN A 98 24.20 -7.08 -8.71
C GLN A 98 23.42 -5.85 -8.21
N ALA A 99 22.18 -6.04 -7.77
CA ALA A 99 21.29 -4.98 -7.28
C ALA A 99 21.31 -4.79 -5.75
N LEU A 100 22.18 -5.51 -5.03
CA LEU A 100 22.35 -5.49 -3.57
C LEU A 100 23.73 -4.97 -3.17
#